data_AF-A0A6M6DVT7-F1
#
_entry.id   AF-A0A6M6DVT7-F1
#
_cell.length_a   1.000
_cell.length_b   1.000
_cell.length_c   1.000
_cell.angle_alpha   90.00
_cell.angle_beta   90.00
_cell.angle_gamma   90.00
#
_symmetry.space_group_name_H-M   'P 1'
#
loop_
_entity.id
_entity.type
_entity.pdbx_description
1 polymer ?
#
loop_
_entity_poly.entity_id
_entity_poly.type
_entity_poly.pdbx_seq_one_letter_code
_entity_poly.pdbx_strand_id
1 'polypeptide(L)'
;MKVFIKLSLFTFIIVGLSGCIGEEYDFSPPTITLSASDVVDVELKETNVDWRGEEGKQYRKETNTRNGINGAKKQQQLAVAPETQGNLRFDSEDFLVNDISSYIISSSNAKQDIRINEQDRTFTFPRKKGNYVYVLELQTDRGYAQYVGNVVVK
;
A
#
# COMPACT_ATOMS: atom_id res chain seq x y z
N MET A 1 11.39 -33.24 48.09
CA MET A 1 11.94 -32.09 47.32
C MET A 1 12.10 -32.35 45.82
N LYS A 2 12.62 -33.50 45.36
CA LYS A 2 12.88 -33.76 43.93
C LYS A 2 11.63 -33.80 43.02
N VAL A 3 10.46 -34.16 43.56
CA VAL A 3 9.20 -34.27 42.78
C VAL A 3 8.56 -32.88 42.54
N PHE A 4 8.57 -31.99 43.55
CA PHE A 4 7.99 -30.65 43.44
C PHE A 4 8.78 -29.73 42.49
N ILE A 5 10.11 -29.88 42.43
CA ILE A 5 10.96 -29.12 41.48
C ILE A 5 10.68 -29.53 40.03
N LYS A 6 10.39 -30.82 39.77
CA LYS A 6 10.04 -31.30 38.43
C LYS A 6 8.65 -30.80 37.98
N LEU A 7 7.69 -30.69 38.91
CA LEU A 7 6.35 -30.20 38.61
C LEU A 7 6.37 -28.70 38.25
N SER A 8 7.16 -27.90 38.97
CA SER A 8 7.31 -26.46 38.72
C SER A 8 7.98 -26.13 37.38
N LEU A 9 8.89 -26.98 36.91
CA LEU A 9 9.57 -26.76 35.63
C LEU A 9 8.64 -27.04 34.43
N PHE A 10 7.72 -27.99 34.59
CA PHE A 10 6.79 -28.38 33.53
C PHE A 10 5.71 -27.31 33.29
N THR A 11 5.22 -26.67 34.35
CA THR A 11 4.24 -25.57 34.25
C THR A 11 4.81 -24.33 33.55
N PHE A 12 6.10 -24.01 33.76
CA PHE A 12 6.76 -22.89 33.08
C PHE A 12 6.91 -23.10 31.57
N ILE A 13 7.11 -24.35 31.12
CA ILE A 13 7.22 -24.69 29.70
C ILE A 13 5.85 -24.53 29.01
N ILE A 14 4.76 -24.97 29.64
CA ILE A 14 3.42 -24.87 29.03
C ILE A 14 2.99 -23.40 28.86
N VAL A 15 3.28 -22.53 29.83
CA VAL A 15 2.95 -21.09 29.76
C VAL A 15 3.85 -20.33 28.77
N GLY A 16 5.09 -20.77 28.57
CA GLY A 16 6.01 -20.19 27.58
C GLY A 16 5.65 -20.53 26.12
N LEU A 17 4.97 -21.67 25.88
CA LEU A 17 4.50 -22.07 24.55
C LEU A 17 3.11 -21.52 24.18
N SER A 18 2.34 -21.00 25.13
CA SER A 18 1.05 -20.34 24.86
C SER A 18 1.17 -18.87 24.41
N GLY A 19 2.38 -18.41 24.13
CA GLY A 19 2.68 -17.06 23.64
C GLY A 19 2.37 -16.87 22.15
N CYS A 20 1.19 -17.24 21.67
CA CYS A 20 0.57 -16.53 20.56
C CYS A 20 -0.46 -15.61 21.19
N ILE A 21 0.04 -14.53 21.81
CA ILE A 21 -0.82 -13.44 22.28
C ILE A 21 -1.57 -12.94 21.04
N GLY A 22 -2.88 -12.78 21.15
CA GLY A 22 -3.76 -12.35 20.05
C GLY A 22 -3.39 -10.96 19.56
N GLU A 23 -2.37 -10.88 18.72
CA GLU A 23 -2.05 -9.70 17.93
C GLU A 23 -3.22 -9.49 16.96
N GLU A 24 -3.79 -8.29 17.02
CA GLU A 24 -4.82 -7.85 16.08
C GLU A 24 -4.11 -7.49 14.78
N TYR A 25 -3.94 -8.48 13.90
CA TYR A 25 -3.39 -8.27 12.56
C TYR A 25 -4.42 -7.58 11.67
N ASP A 26 -3.97 -6.63 10.85
CA ASP A 26 -4.80 -6.08 9.79
C ASP A 26 -4.72 -6.98 8.55
N PHE A 27 -5.84 -7.61 8.22
CA PHE A 27 -5.95 -8.50 7.06
C PHE A 27 -6.44 -7.77 5.79
N SER A 28 -6.69 -6.46 5.85
CA SER A 28 -7.19 -5.67 4.73
C SER A 28 -6.06 -5.24 3.78
N PRO A 29 -6.37 -4.92 2.50
CA PRO A 29 -5.43 -4.19 1.66
C PRO A 29 -5.06 -2.86 2.33
N PRO A 30 -3.79 -2.43 2.30
CA PRO A 30 -3.38 -1.22 3.00
C PRO A 30 -4.04 0.02 2.40
N THR A 31 -4.27 1.03 3.23
CA THR A 31 -4.45 2.40 2.76
C THR A 31 -3.11 2.97 2.34
N ILE A 32 -3.04 3.53 1.14
CA ILE A 32 -1.79 4.07 0.60
C ILE A 32 -1.89 5.58 0.51
N THR A 33 -1.00 6.25 1.22
CA THR A 33 -0.84 7.69 1.17
C THR A 33 0.31 8.05 0.24
N LEU A 34 0.05 8.98 -0.68
CA LEU A 34 1.03 9.61 -1.52
C LEU A 34 1.40 10.98 -0.92
N SER A 35 2.67 11.14 -0.57
CA SER A 35 3.24 12.38 -0.02
C SER A 35 4.30 12.96 -0.96
N ALA A 36 4.54 14.26 -0.80
CA ALA A 36 5.66 14.96 -1.44
C ALA A 36 6.10 16.12 -0.54
N SER A 37 7.37 16.53 -0.67
CA SER A 37 7.90 17.61 0.17
C SER A 37 7.04 18.88 0.07
N ASP A 38 6.75 19.48 1.22
CA ASP A 38 6.06 20.77 1.36
C ASP A 38 4.62 20.83 0.82
N VAL A 39 3.94 19.69 0.68
CA VAL A 39 2.53 19.62 0.27
C VAL A 39 1.71 18.71 1.17
N VAL A 40 0.39 18.91 1.15
CA VAL A 40 -0.57 18.08 1.87
C VAL A 40 -0.64 16.71 1.20
N ASP A 41 -0.39 15.67 1.99
CA ASP A 41 -0.54 14.27 1.61
C ASP A 41 -1.94 13.96 1.07
N VAL A 42 -2.02 13.02 0.14
CA VAL A 42 -3.30 12.53 -0.39
C VAL A 42 -3.37 11.01 -0.29
N GLU A 43 -4.54 10.50 0.09
CA GLU A 43 -4.83 9.07 0.03
C GLU A 43 -5.12 8.65 -1.41
N LEU A 44 -4.50 7.56 -1.85
CA LEU A 44 -4.80 6.94 -3.14
C LEU A 44 -6.07 6.10 -3.01
N LYS A 45 -6.96 6.20 -4.00
CA LYS A 45 -8.18 5.40 -4.01
C LYS A 45 -7.93 4.02 -4.58
N GLU A 46 -8.25 2.99 -3.80
CA GLU A 46 -8.29 1.61 -4.25
C GLU A 46 -9.31 1.39 -5.39
N THR A 47 -8.93 0.67 -6.45
CA THR A 47 -9.75 0.41 -7.64
C THR A 47 -9.96 -1.08 -7.93
N ASN A 48 -8.88 -1.84 -8.10
CA ASN A 48 -8.90 -3.25 -8.47
C ASN A 48 -8.17 -4.04 -7.40
N VAL A 49 -8.85 -5.01 -6.80
CA VAL A 49 -8.32 -5.80 -5.69
C VAL A 49 -8.73 -7.25 -5.86
N ASP A 50 -7.77 -8.15 -5.61
CA ASP A 50 -8.02 -9.57 -5.38
C ASP A 50 -7.14 -9.98 -4.20
N TRP A 51 -7.73 -10.02 -3.01
CA TRP A 51 -7.01 -10.09 -1.74
C TRP A 51 -7.57 -11.16 -0.82
N ARG A 52 -6.68 -11.83 -0.09
CA ARG A 52 -7.00 -12.84 0.90
C ARG A 52 -6.90 -12.26 2.31
N GLY A 53 -8.05 -11.96 2.88
CA GLY A 53 -8.20 -11.44 4.23
C GLY A 53 -8.17 -12.52 5.31
N GLU A 54 -8.76 -12.18 6.45
CA GLU A 54 -8.80 -13.02 7.66
C GLU A 54 -9.42 -14.40 7.36
N GLU A 55 -8.82 -15.46 7.91
CA GLU A 55 -9.24 -16.86 7.70
C GLU A 55 -9.31 -17.28 6.21
N GLY A 56 -8.62 -16.56 5.32
CA GLY A 56 -8.64 -16.83 3.90
C GLY A 56 -9.86 -16.26 3.16
N LYS A 57 -10.67 -15.41 3.79
CA LYS A 57 -11.83 -14.76 3.17
C LYS A 57 -11.37 -13.91 1.98
N GLN A 58 -11.98 -14.13 0.82
CA GLN A 58 -11.62 -13.39 -0.39
C GLN A 58 -12.33 -12.03 -0.43
N TYR A 59 -11.55 -10.97 -0.61
CA TYR A 59 -12.02 -9.63 -0.92
C TYR A 59 -11.67 -9.31 -2.36
N ARG A 60 -12.69 -9.05 -3.19
CA ARG A 60 -12.50 -8.68 -4.58
C ARG A 60 -13.27 -7.42 -4.91
N LYS A 61 -12.60 -6.54 -5.63
CA LYS A 61 -13.16 -5.30 -6.17
C LYS A 61 -12.67 -5.14 -7.59
N GLU A 62 -13.59 -4.88 -8.51
CA GLU A 62 -13.23 -4.63 -9.90
C GLU A 62 -13.81 -3.29 -10.34
N THR A 63 -12.92 -2.40 -10.78
CA THR A 63 -13.28 -1.11 -11.35
C THR A 63 -12.73 -1.06 -12.77
N ASN A 64 -13.62 -0.96 -13.77
CA ASN A 64 -13.19 -0.77 -15.15
C ASN A 64 -12.19 0.40 -15.26
N THR A 65 -11.12 0.22 -16.03
CA THR A 65 -10.02 1.18 -16.17
C THR A 65 -10.49 2.62 -16.44
N ARG A 66 -11.50 2.81 -17.30
CA ARG A 66 -12.04 4.14 -17.60
C ARG A 66 -12.67 4.78 -16.37
N ASN A 67 -13.40 4.00 -15.58
CA ASN A 67 -14.03 4.47 -14.35
C ASN A 67 -13.00 4.74 -13.26
N GLY A 68 -11.95 3.92 -13.15
CA GLY A 68 -10.82 4.17 -12.24
C GLY A 68 -10.13 5.50 -12.54
N ILE A 69 -9.76 5.73 -13.81
CA ILE A 69 -9.13 6.99 -14.26
C ILE A 69 -10.06 8.20 -14.04
N ASN A 70 -11.35 8.07 -14.38
CA ASN A 70 -12.31 9.16 -14.20
C ASN A 70 -12.60 9.44 -12.71
N GLY A 71 -12.59 8.39 -11.89
CA GLY A 71 -12.68 8.49 -10.43
C GLY A 71 -11.48 9.21 -9.86
N ALA A 72 -10.27 8.84 -10.29
CA ALA A 72 -9.02 9.51 -9.93
C ALA A 72 -9.09 11.01 -10.16
N LYS A 73 -9.48 11.45 -11.35
CA LYS A 73 -9.56 12.88 -11.71
C LYS A 73 -10.51 13.73 -10.83
N LYS A 74 -11.42 13.09 -10.07
CA LYS A 74 -12.34 13.77 -9.14
C LYS A 74 -11.83 13.82 -7.71
N GLN A 75 -10.76 13.09 -7.39
CA GLN A 75 -10.13 13.10 -6.07
C GLN A 75 -9.45 14.44 -5.82
N GLN A 76 -9.16 14.71 -4.54
CA GLN A 76 -8.28 15.80 -4.13
C GLN A 76 -6.96 15.69 -4.90
N GLN A 77 -6.53 16.80 -5.48
CA GLN A 77 -5.36 16.84 -6.33
C GLN A 77 -4.11 17.14 -5.51
N LEU A 78 -3.08 16.29 -5.65
CA LEU A 78 -1.74 16.55 -5.15
C LEU A 78 -1.00 17.44 -6.16
N ALA A 79 -0.60 18.62 -5.73
CA ALA A 79 0.00 19.62 -6.62
C ALA A 79 1.48 19.83 -6.31
N VAL A 80 2.36 19.30 -7.15
CA VAL A 80 3.81 19.27 -6.94
C VAL A 80 4.56 20.11 -7.97
N ALA A 81 5.80 20.49 -7.66
CA ALA A 81 6.70 21.04 -8.66
C ALA A 81 7.30 19.91 -9.53
N PRO A 82 7.86 20.24 -10.71
CA PRO A 82 8.60 19.28 -11.51
C PRO A 82 9.75 18.66 -10.72
N GLU A 83 9.96 17.35 -10.88
CA GLU A 83 11.09 16.63 -10.29
C GLU A 83 11.14 16.66 -8.75
N THR A 84 10.03 17.02 -8.09
CA THR A 84 9.88 16.88 -6.63
C THR A 84 9.96 15.41 -6.24
N GLN A 85 10.56 15.13 -5.07
CA GLN A 85 10.57 13.79 -4.50
C GLN A 85 9.19 13.47 -3.90
N GLY A 86 8.64 12.32 -4.27
CA GLY A 86 7.45 11.73 -3.66
C GLY A 86 7.80 10.54 -2.78
N ASN A 87 6.89 10.16 -1.89
CA ASN A 87 7.01 8.98 -1.05
C ASN A 87 5.64 8.28 -0.91
N LEU A 88 5.69 6.96 -0.72
CA LEU A 88 4.52 6.12 -0.47
C LEU A 88 4.55 5.61 0.96
N ARG A 89 3.47 5.83 1.70
CA ARG A 89 3.29 5.34 3.07
C ARG A 89 2.07 4.43 3.15
N PHE A 90 2.27 3.24 3.75
CA PHE A 90 1.19 2.30 4.04
C PHE A 90 0.76 2.49 5.49
N ASP A 91 -0.52 2.31 5.80
CA ASP A 91 -1.05 2.35 7.16
C ASP A 91 -0.82 1.04 7.92
N SER A 92 -0.79 -0.08 7.21
CA SER A 92 -0.42 -1.41 7.70
C SER A 92 0.51 -2.14 6.73
N GLU A 93 1.33 -3.04 7.29
CA GLU A 93 2.24 -3.93 6.56
C GLU A 93 2.21 -5.36 7.12
N ASP A 94 1.04 -5.82 7.59
CA ASP A 94 0.83 -7.20 8.08
C ASP A 94 0.74 -8.23 6.93
N PHE A 95 1.66 -8.12 5.97
CA PHE A 95 1.81 -8.93 4.76
C PHE A 95 3.24 -8.82 4.20
N LEU A 96 3.64 -9.81 3.39
CA LEU A 96 4.90 -9.76 2.66
C LEU A 96 4.70 -9.06 1.32
N VAL A 97 5.41 -7.94 1.12
CA VAL A 97 5.46 -7.25 -0.17
C VAL A 97 6.32 -8.05 -1.14
N ASN A 98 5.74 -8.49 -2.25
CA ASN A 98 6.44 -9.19 -3.33
C ASN A 98 6.91 -8.22 -4.42
N ASP A 99 6.07 -7.25 -4.80
CA ASP A 99 6.40 -6.24 -5.80
C ASP A 99 5.58 -4.96 -5.59
N ILE A 100 6.18 -3.81 -5.93
CA ILE A 100 5.51 -2.51 -5.99
C ILE A 100 5.89 -1.87 -7.31
N SER A 101 4.91 -1.66 -8.18
CA SER A 101 5.12 -0.94 -9.44
C SER A 101 4.21 0.28 -9.52
N SER A 102 4.68 1.32 -10.20
CA SER A 102 3.88 2.52 -10.39
C SER A 102 4.10 3.16 -11.74
N TYR A 103 3.09 3.89 -12.19
CA TYR A 103 3.15 4.64 -13.43
C TYR A 103 2.16 5.80 -13.38
N ILE A 104 2.34 6.74 -14.31
CA ILE A 104 1.43 7.87 -14.51
C ILE A 104 0.77 7.77 -15.88
N ILE A 105 -0.48 8.24 -15.95
CA ILE A 105 -1.24 8.40 -17.19
C ILE A 105 -1.49 9.89 -17.39
N SER A 106 -0.99 10.46 -18.49
CA SER A 106 -1.26 11.86 -18.84
C SER A 106 -2.67 12.06 -19.40
N SER A 107 -3.11 13.31 -19.53
CA SER A 107 -4.36 13.65 -20.22
C SER A 107 -4.45 13.15 -21.68
N SER A 108 -3.32 12.87 -22.34
CA SER A 108 -3.28 12.29 -23.69
C SER A 108 -3.27 10.76 -23.68
N ASN A 109 -3.56 10.13 -22.54
CA ASN A 109 -3.48 8.68 -22.30
C ASN A 109 -2.08 8.09 -22.52
N ALA A 110 -1.03 8.90 -22.45
CA ALA A 110 0.33 8.39 -22.50
C ALA A 110 0.70 7.82 -21.12
N LYS A 111 1.11 6.54 -21.09
CA LYS A 111 1.64 5.87 -19.90
C LYS A 111 3.14 6.16 -19.78
N GLN A 112 3.59 6.46 -18.57
CA GLN A 112 5.01 6.57 -18.23
C GLN A 112 5.23 5.87 -16.90
N ASP A 113 6.17 4.91 -16.86
CA ASP A 113 6.51 4.22 -15.62
C ASP A 113 7.27 5.13 -14.65
N ILE A 114 7.03 4.95 -13.36
CA ILE A 114 7.69 5.65 -12.26
C ILE A 114 8.47 4.61 -11.46
N ARG A 115 9.80 4.77 -11.43
CA ARG A 115 10.67 3.90 -10.66
C ARG A 115 10.61 4.29 -9.19
N ILE A 116 10.22 3.33 -8.36
CA ILE A 116 10.21 3.46 -6.89
C ILE A 116 11.52 2.89 -6.35
N ASN A 117 12.09 3.56 -5.35
CA ASN A 117 13.18 3.02 -4.56
C ASN A 117 12.62 1.98 -3.57
N GLU A 118 13.08 0.74 -3.67
CA GLU A 118 12.59 -0.38 -2.85
C GLU A 118 12.89 -0.22 -1.35
N GLN A 119 13.93 0.55 -0.99
CA GLN A 119 14.38 0.68 0.40
C GLN A 119 13.53 1.66 1.21
N ASP A 120 13.13 2.78 0.60
CA ASP A 120 12.45 3.88 1.28
C ASP A 120 11.13 4.31 0.61
N ARG A 121 10.73 3.62 -0.47
CA ARG A 121 9.53 3.90 -1.28
C ARG A 121 9.46 5.33 -1.82
N THR A 122 10.60 5.98 -1.98
CA THR A 122 10.69 7.28 -2.62
C THR A 122 10.72 7.17 -4.14
N PHE A 123 10.31 8.23 -4.82
CA PHE A 123 10.40 8.34 -6.27
C PHE A 123 10.44 9.83 -6.68
N THR A 124 10.59 10.08 -7.98
CA THR A 124 10.62 11.45 -8.52
C THR A 124 9.43 11.70 -9.45
N PHE A 125 8.68 12.78 -9.20
CA PHE A 125 7.60 13.21 -10.10
C PHE A 125 8.15 13.64 -11.47
N PRO A 126 7.36 13.52 -12.56
CA PRO A 126 7.86 13.81 -13.89
C PRO A 126 8.24 15.29 -14.04
N ARG A 127 9.23 15.57 -14.89
CA ARG A 127 9.64 16.93 -15.24
C ARG A 127 8.59 17.70 -16.04
N LYS A 128 7.81 16.99 -16.86
CA LYS A 128 6.80 17.61 -17.73
C LYS A 128 5.61 18.06 -16.88
N LYS A 129 5.22 19.33 -17.05
CA LYS A 129 4.02 19.89 -16.44
C LYS A 129 2.76 19.27 -17.03
N GLY A 130 1.73 19.12 -16.21
CA GLY A 130 0.44 18.60 -16.64
C GLY A 130 -0.36 17.92 -15.55
N ASN A 131 -1.53 17.43 -15.94
CA ASN A 131 -2.39 16.61 -15.10
C ASN A 131 -2.12 15.14 -15.38
N TYR A 132 -2.01 14.37 -14.31
CA TYR A 132 -1.67 12.96 -14.32
C TYR A 132 -2.59 12.17 -13.39
N VAL A 133 -2.90 10.95 -13.79
CA VAL A 133 -3.39 9.93 -12.86
C VAL A 133 -2.19 9.10 -12.45
N TYR A 134 -1.86 9.10 -11.16
CA TYR A 134 -0.88 8.19 -10.58
C TYR A 134 -1.55 6.85 -10.35
N VAL A 135 -0.89 5.76 -10.74
CA VAL A 135 -1.35 4.39 -10.52
C VAL A 135 -0.27 3.63 -9.80
N LEU A 136 -0.66 2.93 -8.74
CA LEU A 136 0.18 2.04 -7.96
C LEU A 136 -0.41 0.64 -8.00
N GLU A 137 0.45 -0.35 -8.20
CA GLU A 137 0.11 -1.77 -8.17
C GLU A 137 0.96 -2.44 -7.10
N LEU A 138 0.28 -3.07 -6.15
CA LEU A 138 0.88 -3.76 -5.02
C LEU A 138 0.62 -5.26 -5.14
N GLN A 139 1.70 -6.04 -5.17
CA GLN A 139 1.65 -7.49 -5.14
C GLN A 139 2.19 -7.99 -3.80
N THR A 140 1.43 -8.84 -3.11
CA THR A 140 1.80 -9.40 -1.79
C THR A 140 1.54 -10.89 -1.73
N ASP A 141 1.91 -11.52 -0.62
CA ASP A 141 1.52 -12.90 -0.29
C ASP A 141 0.02 -13.05 0.01
N ARG A 142 -0.69 -11.94 0.25
CA ARG A 142 -2.15 -11.89 0.42
C ARG A 142 -2.90 -11.65 -0.88
N GLY A 143 -2.28 -11.07 -1.91
CA GLY A 143 -2.89 -10.90 -3.22
C GLY A 143 -2.43 -9.64 -3.93
N TYR A 144 -3.35 -9.05 -4.71
CA TYR A 144 -3.11 -7.85 -5.52
C TYR A 144 -4.03 -6.71 -5.09
N ALA A 145 -3.49 -5.49 -5.05
CA ALA A 145 -4.28 -4.28 -4.89
C ALA A 145 -3.75 -3.14 -5.79
N GLN A 146 -4.66 -2.46 -6.47
CA GLN A 146 -4.40 -1.31 -7.33
C GLN A 146 -5.00 -0.05 -6.74
N TYR A 147 -4.25 1.04 -6.81
CA TYR A 147 -4.64 2.35 -6.28
C TYR A 147 -4.41 3.43 -7.32
N VAL A 148 -5.26 4.47 -7.29
CA VAL A 148 -5.17 5.60 -8.21
C VAL A 148 -5.28 6.94 -7.48
N GLY A 149 -4.50 7.92 -7.92
CA GLY A 149 -4.46 9.27 -7.37
C GLY A 149 -4.46 10.36 -8.43
N ASN A 150 -4.88 11.57 -8.06
CA ASN A 150 -4.85 12.76 -8.93
C ASN A 150 -3.62 13.62 -8.65
N VAL A 151 -2.77 13.82 -9.65
CA VAL A 151 -1.54 14.60 -9.51
C VAL A 151 -1.49 15.71 -10.56
N VAL A 152 -1.09 16.91 -10.15
CA VAL A 152 -0.68 17.99 -11.07
C VAL A 152 0.76 18.35 -10.83
N VAL A 153 1.54 18.38 -11.91
CA VAL A 153 2.88 18.95 -11.92
C VAL A 153 2.78 20.37 -12.46
N LYS A 154 3.09 21.35 -11.60
CA LYS A 154 2.89 22.79 -11.83
C LYS A 154 3.96 23.47 -12.68
#